data_AF-A0A350Y9S7-F1
#
_entry.id   AF-A0A350Y9S7-F1
#
_cell.length_a   1.000
_cell.length_b   1.000
_cell.length_c   1.000
_cell.angle_alpha   90.00
_cell.angle_beta   90.00
_cell.angle_gamma   90.00
#
_symmetry.space_group_name_H-M   'P 1'
#
loop_
_entity.id
_entity.type
_entity.pdbx_description
1 polymer ?
#
loop_
_entity_poly.entity_id
_entity_poly.type
_entity_poly.pdbx_seq_one_letter_code
_entity_poly.pdbx_strand_id
1 'polypeptide(L)'
;MWSILKRVTRLLMLLVVMSVFGVGKVRAQSITPAADGTGTNVTTKGNQYDIDGGSLSGDGANLFHSFEQFGLSQGEIANFLSNPNLVNILGRIGGGNPSVINGLIQVT
;
A
#
# COMPACT_ATOMS: atom_id res chain seq x y z
N MET A 1 -31.68 -2.53 46.16
CA MET A 1 -30.49 -3.31 45.73
C MET A 1 -30.64 -3.87 44.31
N TRP A 2 -31.70 -4.64 44.01
CA TRP A 2 -31.93 -5.26 42.69
C TRP A 2 -32.10 -4.28 41.51
N SER A 3 -32.69 -3.10 41.75
CA SER A 3 -32.89 -2.05 40.74
C SER A 3 -31.59 -1.34 40.35
N ILE A 4 -30.63 -1.25 41.27
CA ILE A 4 -29.31 -0.63 41.04
C ILE A 4 -28.45 -1.56 40.18
N LEU A 5 -28.47 -2.86 40.48
CA LEU A 5 -27.73 -3.87 39.72
C LEU A 5 -28.14 -3.87 38.24
N LYS A 6 -29.46 -3.86 37.95
CA LYS A 6 -29.98 -3.79 36.57
C LYS A 6 -29.56 -2.52 35.82
N ARG A 7 -29.41 -1.39 36.51
CA ARG A 7 -28.98 -0.11 35.91
C ARG A 7 -27.49 -0.16 35.56
N VAL A 8 -26.66 -0.72 36.44
CA VAL A 8 -25.22 -0.92 36.19
C VAL A 8 -24.99 -1.86 35.02
N THR A 9 -25.75 -2.98 34.92
CA THR A 9 -25.62 -3.91 33.80
C THR A 9 -26.01 -3.26 32.46
N ARG A 10 -27.05 -2.40 32.44
CA ARG A 10 -27.44 -1.65 31.23
C ARG A 10 -26.38 -0.63 30.80
N LEU A 11 -25.77 0.06 31.77
CA LEU A 11 -24.65 0.99 31.53
C LEU A 11 -23.42 0.27 30.96
N LEU A 12 -23.09 -0.91 31.50
CA LEU A 12 -22.00 -1.75 30.98
C LEU A 12 -22.27 -2.23 29.55
N MET A 13 -23.51 -2.65 29.23
CA MET A 13 -23.86 -3.02 27.85
C MET A 13 -23.75 -1.83 26.87
N LEU A 14 -24.16 -0.63 27.27
CA LEU A 14 -24.06 0.57 26.41
C LEU A 14 -22.60 0.95 26.11
N LEU A 15 -21.70 0.79 27.09
CA LEU A 15 -20.27 1.03 26.91
C LEU A 15 -19.63 0.03 25.93
N VAL A 16 -20.02 -1.25 25.99
CA VAL A 16 -19.53 -2.28 25.05
C VAL A 16 -20.07 -2.06 23.64
N VAL A 17 -21.28 -1.55 23.48
CA VAL A 17 -21.84 -1.26 22.15
C VAL A 17 -21.16 -0.06 21.50
N MET A 18 -20.77 0.97 22.27
CA MET A 18 -20.08 2.15 21.71
C MET A 18 -18.63 1.89 21.28
N SER A 19 -17.95 0.88 21.82
CA SER A 19 -16.56 0.58 21.44
C SER A 19 -16.41 -0.15 20.09
N VAL A 20 -17.50 -0.67 19.52
CA VAL A 20 -17.47 -1.44 18.25
C VAL A 20 -17.53 -0.54 17.00
N PHE A 21 -17.95 0.72 17.12
CA PHE A 21 -18.17 1.60 15.97
C PHE A 21 -16.94 2.43 15.54
N GLY A 22 -15.78 2.23 16.17
CA GLY A 22 -14.58 3.05 15.95
C GLY A 22 -13.52 2.46 15.02
N VAL A 23 -13.79 1.40 14.27
CA VAL A 23 -12.79 0.82 13.37
C VAL A 23 -12.77 1.62 12.05
N GLY A 24 -11.78 2.50 11.92
CA GLY A 24 -11.50 3.17 10.64
C GLY A 24 -11.20 2.13 9.56
N LYS A 25 -11.74 2.33 8.35
CA LYS A 25 -11.42 1.48 7.20
C LYS A 25 -9.93 1.59 6.91
N VAL A 26 -9.15 0.55 7.23
CA VAL A 26 -7.78 0.43 6.74
C VAL A 26 -7.89 0.23 5.23
N ARG A 27 -7.41 1.20 4.44
CA ARG A 27 -7.23 0.99 3.01
C ARG A 27 -6.01 0.08 2.85
N ALA A 28 -6.22 -1.15 2.43
CA ALA A 28 -5.12 -1.94 1.89
C ALA A 28 -4.56 -1.16 0.70
N GLN A 29 -3.29 -0.78 0.76
CA GLN A 29 -2.62 -0.12 -0.36
C GLN A 29 -2.24 -1.18 -1.38
N SER A 30 -2.59 -0.95 -2.65
CA SER A 30 -2.29 -1.89 -3.73
C SER A 30 -0.78 -2.01 -3.97
N ILE A 31 -0.03 -0.93 -3.74
CA ILE A 31 1.43 -0.90 -3.85
C ILE A 31 2.02 -0.23 -2.60
N THR A 32 2.99 -0.91 -1.98
CA THR A 32 3.71 -0.43 -0.79
C THR A 32 5.22 -0.55 -1.05
N PRO A 33 6.00 0.54 -1.01
CA PRO A 33 7.46 0.49 -1.16
C PRO A 33 8.10 -0.21 0.04
N ALA A 34 9.24 -0.88 -0.19
CA ALA A 34 9.99 -1.51 0.89
C ALA A 34 10.90 -0.51 1.61
N ALA A 35 10.99 -0.63 2.94
CA ALA A 35 11.89 0.16 3.78
C ALA A 35 13.29 -0.47 3.87
N ASP A 36 13.94 -0.70 2.73
CA ASP A 36 15.20 -1.47 2.64
C ASP A 36 16.39 -0.68 2.06
N GLY A 37 16.24 0.63 1.91
CA GLY A 37 17.28 1.51 1.37
C GLY A 37 17.31 1.61 -0.16
N THR A 38 16.46 0.89 -0.90
CA THR A 38 16.37 1.01 -2.36
C THR A 38 15.89 2.41 -2.79
N GLY A 39 15.21 3.14 -1.89
CA GLY A 39 14.74 4.50 -2.15
C GLY A 39 13.55 4.56 -3.12
N THR A 40 12.79 3.47 -3.23
CA THR A 40 11.55 3.45 -4.02
C THR A 40 10.51 4.35 -3.38
N ASN A 41 9.90 5.22 -4.17
CA ASN A 41 8.84 6.10 -3.72
C ASN A 41 7.59 5.89 -4.58
N VAL A 42 6.43 5.95 -3.93
CA VAL A 42 5.12 5.68 -4.54
C VAL A 42 4.17 6.80 -4.18
N THR A 43 3.79 7.61 -5.16
CA THR A 43 2.84 8.70 -5.01
C THR A 43 1.50 8.32 -5.62
N THR A 44 0.44 8.32 -4.81
CA THR A 44 -0.91 7.99 -5.30
C THR A 44 -1.64 9.24 -5.79
N LYS A 45 -2.14 9.21 -7.03
CA LYS A 45 -2.96 10.26 -7.67
C LYS A 45 -4.23 9.62 -8.22
N GLY A 46 -5.31 9.64 -7.44
CA GLY A 46 -6.56 8.97 -7.82
C GLY A 46 -6.37 7.46 -7.89
N ASN A 47 -6.51 6.88 -9.09
CA ASN A 47 -6.31 5.46 -9.39
C ASN A 47 -4.90 5.14 -9.92
N GLN A 48 -4.02 6.13 -10.05
CA GLN A 48 -2.66 5.95 -10.53
C GLN A 48 -1.64 6.02 -9.38
N TYR A 49 -0.66 5.14 -9.44
CA TYR A 49 0.52 5.11 -8.58
C TYR A 49 1.72 5.53 -9.43
N ASP A 50 2.23 6.74 -9.21
CA ASP A 50 3.50 7.18 -9.79
C ASP A 50 4.65 6.62 -8.96
N ILE A 51 5.54 5.90 -9.62
CA ILE A 51 6.67 5.20 -9.01
C ILE A 51 7.96 5.87 -9.50
N ASP A 52 8.73 6.42 -8.56
CA ASP A 52 10.01 7.09 -8.81
C ASP A 52 11.05 6.77 -7.73
N GLY A 53 12.17 7.50 -7.76
CA GLY A 53 13.34 7.20 -6.95
C GLY A 53 14.01 5.92 -7.42
N GLY A 54 14.30 5.01 -6.50
CA GLY A 54 15.00 3.76 -6.78
C GLY A 54 16.52 3.89 -6.75
N SER A 55 17.19 2.79 -7.08
CA SER A 55 18.65 2.67 -7.07
C SER A 55 19.16 2.34 -8.47
N LEU A 56 20.17 3.05 -8.96
CA LEU A 56 20.75 2.78 -10.27
C LEU A 56 21.86 1.72 -10.18
N SER A 57 22.02 0.92 -11.23
CA SER A 57 23.24 0.13 -11.45
C SER A 57 24.46 1.04 -11.63
N GLY A 58 25.66 0.47 -11.48
CA GLY A 58 26.91 1.23 -11.61
C GLY A 58 27.12 1.89 -12.98
N ASP A 59 26.54 1.32 -14.04
CA ASP A 59 26.54 1.88 -15.39
C ASP A 59 25.33 2.80 -15.67
N GLY A 60 24.41 2.96 -14.72
CA GLY A 60 23.21 3.77 -14.85
C GLY A 60 22.12 3.21 -15.76
N ALA A 61 22.32 2.03 -16.36
CA ALA A 61 21.39 1.46 -17.34
C ALA A 61 20.17 0.74 -16.72
N ASN A 62 20.25 0.38 -15.44
CA ASN A 62 19.21 -0.38 -14.75
C ASN A 62 18.74 0.39 -13.51
N LEU A 63 17.43 0.58 -13.39
CA LEU A 63 16.81 1.17 -12.21
C LEU A 63 16.12 0.08 -11.39
N PHE A 64 16.48 -0.01 -10.11
CA PHE A 64 15.92 -0.98 -9.17
C PHE A 64 14.90 -0.33 -8.25
N HIS A 65 13.74 -0.96 -8.13
CA HIS A 65 12.71 -0.66 -7.16
C HIS A 65 12.44 -1.87 -6.26
N SER A 66 12.00 -1.60 -5.03
CA SER A 66 11.68 -2.63 -4.04
C SER A 66 10.35 -2.32 -3.36
N PHE A 67 9.52 -3.34 -3.27
CA PHE A 67 8.17 -3.28 -2.74
C PHE A 67 7.95 -4.34 -1.67
N GLU A 68 7.21 -4.01 -0.62
CA GLU A 68 6.63 -5.02 0.25
C GLU A 68 5.45 -5.69 -0.44
N GLN A 69 4.59 -4.89 -1.06
CA GLN A 69 3.43 -5.36 -1.80
C GLN A 69 3.35 -4.64 -3.13
N PHE A 70 3.04 -5.39 -4.19
CA PHE A 70 2.80 -4.83 -5.51
C PHE A 70 1.63 -5.56 -6.15
N GLY A 71 0.47 -4.92 -6.20
CA GLY A 71 -0.77 -5.42 -6.78
C GLY A 71 -1.52 -4.29 -7.47
N LEU A 72 -2.43 -4.65 -8.38
CA LEU A 72 -3.31 -3.70 -9.05
C LEU A 72 -4.71 -4.31 -9.18
N SER A 73 -5.72 -3.55 -8.80
CA SER A 73 -7.13 -3.84 -9.05
C SER A 73 -7.58 -3.23 -10.38
N GLN A 74 -8.78 -3.64 -10.84
CA GLN A 74 -9.34 -3.14 -12.09
C GLN A 74 -9.43 -1.61 -12.10
N GLY A 75 -8.83 -1.01 -13.13
CA GLY A 75 -8.78 0.44 -13.30
C GLY A 75 -7.63 1.13 -12.56
N GLU A 76 -6.82 0.42 -11.77
CA GLU A 76 -5.60 0.98 -11.18
C GLU A 76 -4.44 0.98 -12.19
N ILE A 77 -3.56 1.98 -12.07
CA ILE A 77 -2.41 2.18 -12.96
C ILE A 77 -1.14 2.24 -12.10
N ALA A 78 -0.14 1.41 -12.38
CA ALA A 78 1.24 1.63 -11.93
C ALA A 78 2.02 2.32 -13.04
N ASN A 79 2.50 3.52 -12.78
CA ASN A 79 3.25 4.34 -13.71
C ASN A 79 4.70 4.48 -13.23
N PHE A 80 5.63 3.80 -13.89
CA PHE A 80 7.05 3.96 -13.60
C PHE A 80 7.61 5.18 -14.35
N LEU A 81 8.15 6.14 -13.62
CA LEU A 81 8.80 7.30 -14.21
C LEU A 81 10.20 6.91 -14.67
N SER A 82 10.48 7.10 -15.95
CA SER A 82 11.73 6.68 -16.58
C SER A 82 12.50 7.86 -17.19
N ASN A 83 13.69 7.58 -17.71
CA ASN A 83 14.45 8.49 -18.55
C ASN A 83 15.13 7.72 -19.70
N PRO A 84 15.55 8.40 -20.79
CA PRO A 84 16.10 7.73 -21.98
C PRO A 84 17.39 6.93 -21.77
N ASN A 85 18.10 7.12 -20.66
CA ASN A 85 19.33 6.37 -20.38
C ASN A 85 19.04 5.01 -19.71
N LEU A 86 17.82 4.79 -19.23
CA LEU A 86 17.42 3.52 -18.63
C LEU A 86 17.10 2.50 -19.71
N VAL A 87 17.72 1.33 -19.60
CA VAL A 87 17.41 0.15 -20.42
C VAL A 87 16.38 -0.72 -19.71
N ASN A 88 16.49 -0.86 -18.38
CA ASN A 88 15.61 -1.71 -17.59
C ASN A 88 15.12 -1.02 -16.33
N ILE A 89 13.89 -1.35 -15.94
CA ILE A 89 13.32 -1.07 -14.62
C ILE A 89 13.01 -2.42 -13.98
N LEU A 90 13.60 -2.70 -12.82
CA LEU A 90 13.49 -3.98 -12.12
C LEU A 90 12.80 -3.79 -10.77
N GLY A 91 11.67 -4.44 -10.58
CA GLY A 91 10.95 -4.46 -9.30
C GLY A 91 11.16 -5.78 -8.56
N ARG A 92 11.54 -5.72 -7.27
CA ARG A 92 11.49 -6.89 -6.37
C ARG A 92 10.34 -6.77 -5.37
N ILE A 93 9.74 -7.89 -4.99
CA ILE A 93 8.62 -7.96 -4.04
C ILE A 93 9.06 -8.82 -2.85
N GLY A 94 9.05 -8.25 -1.65
CA GLY A 94 9.56 -8.88 -0.42
C GLY A 94 8.53 -9.30 0.63
N GLY A 95 7.27 -8.85 0.54
CA GLY A 95 6.27 -9.00 1.60
C GLY A 95 5.53 -10.35 1.64
N GLY A 96 5.97 -11.36 0.90
CA GLY A 96 5.46 -12.73 0.95
C GLY A 96 4.10 -12.98 0.29
N ASN A 97 3.32 -11.93 0.02
CA ASN A 97 2.06 -12.04 -0.71
C ASN A 97 2.31 -12.04 -2.24
N PRO A 98 1.58 -12.88 -3.00
CA PRO A 98 1.68 -12.86 -4.45
C PRO A 98 1.13 -11.56 -5.04
N SER A 99 1.79 -11.07 -6.09
CA SER A 99 1.30 -9.95 -6.89
C SER A 99 0.11 -10.37 -7.75
N VAL A 100 -1.07 -9.82 -7.48
CA VAL A 100 -2.24 -9.93 -8.35
C VAL A 100 -2.37 -8.66 -9.16
N ILE A 101 -2.21 -8.76 -10.48
CA ILE A 101 -2.25 -7.62 -11.40
C ILE A 101 -3.50 -7.73 -12.28
N ASN A 102 -4.51 -6.93 -11.95
CA ASN A 102 -5.70 -6.70 -12.75
C ASN A 102 -5.80 -5.21 -13.09
N GLY A 103 -4.73 -4.61 -13.59
CA GLY A 103 -4.69 -3.17 -13.92
C GLY A 103 -3.69 -2.89 -15.04
N LEU A 104 -3.31 -1.63 -15.20
CA LEU A 104 -2.33 -1.20 -16.20
C LEU A 104 -0.97 -0.98 -15.54
N ILE A 105 0.07 -1.56 -16.11
CA ILE A 105 1.46 -1.18 -15.83
C ILE A 105 1.97 -0.44 -17.05
N GLN A 106 2.53 0.74 -16.84
CA GLN A 106 3.08 1.58 -17.90
C GLN A 106 4.38 2.26 -17.46
N VAL A 107 5.07 2.84 -18.44
CA VAL A 107 6.28 3.62 -18.27
C VAL A 107 6.09 4.95 -18.99
N THR A 108 6.46 6.05 -18.34
CA THR A 108 6.43 7.42 -18.91
C THR A 108 7.72 8.15 -18.67
#